data_AF-A0A7X9IS83-F1
#
_entry.id   AF-A0A7X9IS83-F1
#
_cell.length_a   1.000
_cell.length_b   1.000
_cell.length_c   1.000
_cell.angle_alpha   90.00
_cell.angle_beta   90.00
_cell.angle_gamma   90.00
#
_symmetry.space_group_name_H-M   'P 1'
#
loop_
_entity.id
_entity.type
_entity.pdbx_description
1 polymer ?
#
loop_
_entity_poly.entity_id
_entity_poly.type
_entity_poly.pdbx_seq_one_letter_code
_entity_poly.pdbx_strand_id
1 'polypeptide(L)' 'MPKGKVTFNTELCKGCELCTTVCPVKIVVMDFTRMNTKGYHLATVN' A
#
# COMPACT_ATOMS: atom_id res chain seq x y z
N MET A 1 14.85 18.51 -5.46
CA MET A 1 13.43 18.55 -5.06
C MET A 1 13.16 17.39 -4.12
N PRO A 2 12.68 17.61 -2.89
CA PRO A 2 12.36 16.51 -1.99
C PRO A 2 11.14 15.73 -2.51
N LYS A 3 11.28 14.42 -2.69
CA LYS A 3 10.17 13.50 -2.92
C LYS A 3 9.62 13.11 -1.54
N GLY A 4 8.32 13.28 -1.31
CA GLY A 4 7.69 12.87 -0.05
C GLY A 4 7.95 11.40 0.26
N LYS A 5 7.96 11.03 1.55
CA LYS A 5 8.12 9.64 2.00
C LYS A 5 6.76 9.05 2.34
N VAL A 6 6.45 7.89 1.77
CA VAL A 6 5.25 7.11 2.10
C VAL A 6 5.69 5.85 2.85
N THR A 7 4.98 5.51 3.93
CA THR A 7 5.17 4.28 4.69
C THR A 7 3.82 3.65 5.00
N PHE A 8 3.78 2.32 5.11
CA PHE A 8 2.58 1.56 5.45
C PHE A 8 2.81 0.80 6.76
N ASN A 9 1.83 0.83 7.67
CA ASN A 9 1.80 -0.10 8.78
C ASN A 9 1.13 -1.41 8.31
N THR A 10 1.96 -2.40 8.00
CA THR A 10 1.53 -3.67 7.39
C THR A 10 0.64 -4.50 8.31
N GLU A 11 0.78 -4.38 9.63
CA GLU A 11 -0.04 -5.09 10.61
C GLU A 11 -1.49 -4.57 10.65
N LEU A 12 -1.71 -3.31 10.25
CA LEU A 12 -3.03 -2.69 10.19
C LEU A 12 -3.64 -2.72 8.78
N CYS A 13 -2.84 -3.07 7.76
CA CYS A 13 -3.31 -3.16 6.39
C CYS A 13 -4.36 -4.29 6.25
N LYS A 14 -5.52 -3.94 5.68
CA LYS A 14 -6.62 -4.88 5.40
C LYS A 14 -6.75 -5.25 3.93
N GLY A 15 -5.80 -4.82 3.08
CA GLY A 15 -5.87 -5.06 1.63
C GLY A 15 -7.15 -4.54 0.97
N CYS A 16 -7.79 -3.50 1.50
CA CYS A 16 -9.09 -3.01 0.99
C CYS A 16 -8.98 -2.19 -0.31
N GLU A 17 -7.77 -1.96 -0.81
CA GLU A 17 -7.45 -1.26 -2.05
C GLU A 17 -7.92 0.21 -2.17
N LEU A 18 -8.62 0.76 -1.17
CA LEU A 18 -9.10 2.15 -1.18
C LEU A 18 -7.95 3.17 -1.38
N CYS A 19 -6.77 2.90 -0.83
CA CYS A 19 -5.60 3.76 -1.03
C CYS A 19 -5.14 3.83 -2.50
N THR A 20 -5.36 2.78 -3.29
CA THR A 20 -5.00 2.74 -4.72
C THR A 20 -5.93 3.64 -5.54
N THR A 21 -7.21 3.72 -5.18
CA THR A 21 -8.22 4.47 -5.92
C THR A 21 -8.17 5.97 -5.62
N VAL A 22 -7.81 6.34 -4.38
CA VAL A 22 -7.77 7.75 -3.95
C VAL A 22 -6.42 8.43 -4.16
N CYS A 23 -5.36 7.69 -4.51
CA CYS A 23 -4.02 8.26 -4.66
C CYS A 23 -3.98 9.22 -5.86
N PRO A 24 -3.77 10.54 -5.67
CA PRO A 24 -3.85 11.51 -6.75
C PRO A 24 -2.72 11.35 -7.79
N VAL A 25 -1.58 10.83 -7.35
CA VAL A 25 -0.40 10.58 -8.19
C VAL A 25 -0.31 9.13 -8.67
N LYS A 26 -1.28 8.28 -8.30
CA LYS A 26 -1.43 6.89 -8.78
C LYS A 26 -0.18 6.00 -8.59
N ILE A 27 0.53 6.18 -7.48
CA ILE A 27 1.74 5.40 -7.16
C ILE A 27 1.48 4.23 -6.20
N VAL A 28 0.33 4.21 -5.51
CA VAL A 28 0.01 3.16 -4.53
C VAL A 28 -0.59 1.97 -5.27
N VAL A 29 0.00 0.80 -5.07
CA VAL A 29 -0.39 -0.47 -5.69
C VAL A 29 -0.44 -1.59 -4.65
N MET A 30 -1.08 -2.71 -4.99
CA MET A 30 -1.09 -3.91 -4.15
C MET A 30 0.09 -4.82 -4.52
N ASP A 31 0.79 -5.30 -3.49
CA ASP A 31 1.83 -6.29 -3.58
C ASP A 31 1.25 -7.70 -3.42
N PHE A 32 1.17 -8.43 -4.52
CA PHE A 32 0.65 -9.80 -4.55
C PHE A 32 1.69 -10.86 -4.13
N THR A 33 2.94 -10.46 -3.87
CA THR A 33 4.01 -11.36 -3.43
C THR A 33 4.16 -11.40 -1.91
N ARG A 34 3.69 -10.37 -1.21
CA ARG A 34 3.76 -10.28 0.25
C ARG A 34 2.37 -10.22 0.87
N MET A 35 2.25 -10.85 2.03
CA MET A 35 1.06 -10.78 2.87
C MET A 35 1.46 -10.55 4.33
N ASN A 36 0.57 -9.94 5.12
CA ASN A 36 0.72 -9.91 6.57
C ASN A 36 0.23 -11.20 7.24
N THR A 37 0.41 -11.26 8.57
CA THR A 37 -0.05 -12.36 9.44
C THR A 37 -1.55 -12.62 9.39
N LYS A 38 -2.33 -11.65 8.89
CA LYS A 38 -3.79 -11.74 8.72
C LYS A 38 -4.21 -12.24 7.33
N GLY A 39 -3.25 -12.51 6.44
CA GLY A 39 -3.49 -13.00 5.09
C GLY A 39 -3.87 -11.92 4.07
N TYR A 40 -3.67 -10.64 4.36
CA TYR A 40 -3.94 -9.56 3.41
C TYR A 40 -2.70 -9.25 2.56
N HIS A 41 -2.91 -9.10 1.26
CA HIS A 41 -1.94 -8.46 0.37
C HIS A 41 -1.64 -7.03 0.83
N LEU A 42 -0.39 -6.63 0.75
CA LEU A 42 0.09 -5.37 1.31
C LEU A 42 0.05 -4.25 0.28
N ALA A 43 -0.27 -3.04 0.72
CA ALA A 43 -0.07 -1.85 -0.12
C ALA A 43 1.42 -1.50 -0.19
N THR A 44 1.89 -1.12 -1.37
CA THR A 44 3.25 -0.63 -1.65
C THR A 44 3.19 0.55 -2.63
N VAL A 45 4.35 1.16 -2.90
CA VAL A 45 4.50 2.17 -3.97
C VAL A 45 5.31 1.62 -5.14
N ASN A 46 5.04 2.09 -6.36
CA ASN A 46 5.84 1.81 -7.57
C ASN A 46 6.96 2.83 -7.82
#